data_AF-A0A7S3N2K6-F1
#
_entry.id   AF-A0A7S3N2K6-F1
#
_cell.length_a   1.000
_cell.length_b   1.000
_cell.length_c   1.000
_cell.angle_alpha   90.00
_cell.angle_beta   90.00
_cell.angle_gamma   90.00
#
_symmetry.space_group_name_H-M   'P 1'
#
loop_
_entity.id
_entity.type
_entity.pdbx_description
1 polymer ?
#
loop_
_entity_poly.entity_id
_entity_poly.type
_entity_poly.pdbx_seq_one_letter_code
_entity_poly.pdbx_strand_id
1 'polypeptide(L)'
;MAYQSVDIDDGLMKEELFFLRDMVWKVLENVHNQYDFGLIHLDCTEFKNRVVTHIKELVEKLEYTIWNEFTQKQNAIQSEIVGVRGKLDMQVESIDDVIMLLDYIESLNKQDNKIVDIKLMIDELAKRMDYVEGVKLLFPNEQYFEFLEIRNWPRTFKQYIEDRRKELLAQKDDLYKEMSKEIEEVFEKIKGFKETIAEVMLQ
;
A
#
# COMPACT_ATOMS: atom_id res chain seq x y z
N MET A 1 14.30 27.08 -1.77
CA MET A 1 13.42 25.92 -1.46
C MET A 1 14.10 25.12 -0.35
N ALA A 2 13.92 25.50 0.91
CA ALA A 2 14.65 24.93 2.06
C ALA A 2 13.76 24.67 3.30
N TYR A 3 12.44 24.52 3.10
CA TYR A 3 11.46 24.25 4.17
C TYR A 3 10.74 22.91 3.97
N GLN A 4 11.37 21.94 3.30
CA GLN A 4 10.93 20.55 3.31
C GLN A 4 11.86 19.78 4.24
N SER A 5 11.28 18.99 5.14
CA SER A 5 11.90 18.08 6.12
C SER A 5 12.50 18.70 7.39
N VAL A 6 11.71 19.47 8.13
CA VAL A 6 11.76 19.26 9.59
C VAL A 6 10.74 18.15 9.84
N ASP A 7 11.22 16.96 10.22
CA ASP A 7 10.34 15.92 10.76
C ASP A 7 9.66 16.54 11.98
N ILE A 8 8.38 16.88 11.83
CA ILE A 8 7.63 17.51 12.91
C ILE A 8 7.29 16.40 13.89
N ASP A 9 7.75 16.54 15.12
CA ASP A 9 7.50 15.59 16.19
C ASP A 9 5.99 15.36 16.36
N ASP A 10 5.56 14.10 16.28
CA ASP A 10 4.16 13.70 16.39
C ASP A 10 3.54 14.11 17.74
N GLY A 11 4.33 14.07 18.82
CA GLY A 11 3.90 14.56 20.13
C GLY A 11 3.61 16.06 20.11
N LEU A 12 4.53 16.85 19.55
CA LEU A 12 4.36 18.30 19.40
C LEU A 12 3.14 18.64 18.53
N MET A 13 2.97 17.95 17.38
CA MET A 13 1.81 18.15 16.51
C MET A 13 0.49 17.84 17.20
N LYS A 14 0.44 16.76 17.97
CA LYS A 14 -0.73 16.39 18.76
C LYS A 14 -1.08 17.48 19.77
N GLU A 15 -0.10 17.94 20.54
CA GLU A 15 -0.28 19.00 21.53
C GLU A 15 -0.78 20.30 20.89
N GLU A 16 -0.17 20.71 19.77
CA GLU A 16 -0.56 21.92 19.05
C GLU A 16 -1.98 21.82 18.49
N LEU A 17 -2.36 20.68 17.91
CA LEU A 17 -3.74 20.45 17.45
C LEU A 17 -4.76 20.54 18.59
N PHE A 18 -4.47 19.94 19.75
CA PHE A 18 -5.35 20.05 20.91
C PHE A 18 -5.42 21.48 21.43
N PHE A 19 -4.29 22.19 21.48
CA PHE A 19 -4.23 23.58 21.87
C PHE A 19 -5.06 24.47 20.96
N LEU A 20 -4.92 24.36 19.64
CA LEU A 20 -5.67 25.15 18.67
C LEU A 20 -7.17 24.87 18.75
N ARG A 21 -7.58 23.60 18.87
CA ARG A 21 -9.00 23.23 19.05
C ARG A 21 -9.58 23.78 20.34
N ASP A 22 -8.82 23.73 21.44
CA ASP A 22 -9.21 24.33 22.73
C ASP A 22 -9.27 25.86 22.65
N MET A 23 -8.37 26.49 21.90
CA MET A 23 -8.34 27.94 21.69
C MET A 23 -9.60 28.43 20.95
N VAL A 24 -10.12 27.66 19.99
CA VAL A 24 -11.43 27.96 19.36
C VAL A 24 -12.52 28.07 20.43
N TRP A 25 -12.60 27.07 21.33
CA TRP A 25 -13.59 27.07 22.40
C TRP A 25 -13.40 28.25 23.37
N LYS A 26 -12.16 28.52 23.77
CA LYS A 26 -11.84 29.65 24.66
C LYS A 26 -12.25 30.99 24.05
N VAL A 27 -12.02 31.21 22.75
CA VAL A 27 -12.45 32.43 22.07
C VAL A 27 -13.98 32.50 22.01
N LEU A 28 -14.64 31.39 21.69
CA LEU A 28 -16.11 31.33 21.61
C LEU A 28 -16.78 31.61 22.96
N GLU A 29 -16.22 31.10 24.06
CA GLU A 29 -16.76 31.22 25.41
C GLU A 29 -16.43 32.56 26.06
N ASN A 30 -15.17 33.02 25.98
CA ASN A 30 -14.68 34.14 26.79
C ASN A 30 -14.69 35.50 26.07
N VAL A 31 -14.74 35.52 24.74
CA VAL A 31 -14.85 36.78 23.99
C VAL A 31 -16.33 37.07 23.76
N HIS A 32 -16.86 38.11 24.39
CA HIS A 32 -18.24 38.54 24.18
C HIS A 32 -18.40 39.19 22.82
N ASN A 33 -19.59 39.05 22.22
CA ASN A 33 -19.87 39.66 20.92
C ASN A 33 -19.96 41.18 21.03
N GLN A 34 -20.34 41.70 22.20
CA GLN A 34 -20.50 43.13 22.44
C GLN A 34 -19.93 43.48 23.81
N TYR A 35 -19.27 44.63 23.88
CA TYR A 35 -18.82 45.23 25.13
C TYR A 35 -19.40 46.65 25.23
N ASP A 36 -20.02 46.95 26.36
CA ASP A 36 -20.56 48.26 26.67
C ASP A 36 -19.69 48.96 27.71
N PHE A 37 -19.12 50.11 27.33
CA PHE A 37 -18.31 50.97 28.20
C PHE A 37 -19.05 52.27 28.58
N GLY A 38 -20.37 52.29 28.45
CA GLY A 38 -21.26 53.40 28.81
C GLY A 38 -21.39 54.45 27.71
N LEU A 39 -20.27 55.05 27.27
CA LEU A 39 -20.25 56.05 26.20
C LEU A 39 -19.91 55.47 24.82
N ILE A 40 -19.40 54.24 24.78
CA ILE A 40 -18.96 53.55 23.56
C ILE A 40 -19.48 52.10 23.64
N HIS A 41 -20.06 51.63 22.53
CA HIS A 41 -20.37 50.23 22.33
C HIS A 41 -19.40 49.65 21.31
N LEU A 42 -18.74 48.55 21.68
CA LEU A 42 -17.82 47.83 20.80
C LEU A 42 -18.48 46.52 20.36
N ASP A 43 -18.74 46.38 19.07
CA ASP A 43 -19.14 45.11 18.46
C ASP A 43 -17.88 44.32 18.04
N CYS A 44 -17.67 43.20 18.71
CA CYS A 44 -16.55 42.28 18.48
C CYS A 44 -16.93 41.07 17.62
N THR A 45 -18.17 40.99 17.10
CA THR A 45 -18.66 39.81 16.37
C THR A 45 -17.77 39.47 15.17
N GLU A 46 -17.48 40.45 14.31
CA GLU A 46 -16.63 40.27 13.13
C GLU A 46 -15.19 39.89 13.50
N PHE A 47 -14.64 40.52 14.53
CA PHE A 47 -13.29 40.19 15.03
C PHE A 47 -13.23 38.76 15.55
N LYS A 48 -14.19 38.37 16.39
CA LYS A 48 -14.32 37.03 16.96
C LYS A 48 -14.45 35.98 15.85
N ASN A 49 -15.32 36.22 14.87
CA ASN A 49 -15.48 35.35 13.71
C ASN A 49 -14.17 35.20 12.94
N ARG A 50 -13.47 36.30 12.67
CA ARG A 50 -12.19 36.27 11.94
C ARG A 50 -11.12 35.45 12.68
N VAL A 51 -11.00 35.61 14.00
CA VAL A 51 -10.04 34.82 14.80
C VAL A 51 -10.42 33.34 14.79
N VAL A 52 -11.69 33.01 15.03
CA VAL A 52 -12.16 31.61 15.03
C VAL A 52 -11.94 30.96 13.66
N THR A 53 -12.27 31.65 12.56
CA THR A 53 -12.04 31.15 11.20
C THR A 53 -10.56 30.89 10.97
N HIS A 54 -9.68 31.81 11.35
CA HIS A 54 -8.25 31.63 11.17
C HIS A 54 -7.71 30.41 11.94
N ILE A 55 -8.15 30.21 13.18
CA ILE A 55 -7.73 29.05 13.97
C ILE A 55 -8.25 27.75 13.35
N LYS A 56 -9.49 27.73 12.86
CA LYS A 56 -10.05 26.56 12.15
C LYS A 56 -9.25 26.23 10.89
N GLU A 57 -8.88 27.23 10.09
CA GLU A 57 -8.03 27.03 8.91
C GLU A 57 -6.66 26.45 9.26
N LEU A 58 -6.08 26.84 10.41
CA LEU A 58 -4.83 26.25 10.89
C LEU A 58 -5.02 24.79 11.29
N VAL A 59 -6.09 24.48 12.03
CA VAL A 59 -6.45 23.10 12.39
C VAL A 59 -6.63 22.25 11.12
N GLU A 60 -7.41 22.71 10.15
CA GLU A 60 -7.65 22.01 8.89
C GLU A 60 -6.35 21.74 8.12
N LYS A 61 -5.42 22.69 8.10
CA LYS A 61 -4.10 22.49 7.45
C LYS A 61 -3.28 21.41 8.14
N LEU A 62 -3.22 21.42 9.47
CA LEU A 62 -2.49 20.40 10.22
C LEU A 62 -3.11 19.01 10.07
N GLU A 63 -4.44 18.93 10.13
CA GLU A 63 -5.20 17.71 9.88
C GLU A 63 -4.96 17.18 8.47
N TYR A 64 -4.96 18.06 7.46
CA TYR A 64 -4.67 17.71 6.08
C TYR A 64 -3.24 17.17 5.91
N THR A 65 -2.25 17.76 6.56
CA THR A 65 -0.87 17.26 6.53
C THR A 65 -0.77 15.83 7.06
N ILE A 66 -1.37 15.58 8.23
CA ILE A 66 -1.40 14.25 8.85
C ILE A 66 -2.09 13.24 7.93
N TRP A 67 -3.24 13.63 7.36
CA TRP A 67 -4.00 12.81 6.44
C TRP A 67 -3.18 12.46 5.21
N ASN A 68 -2.58 13.46 4.55
CA ASN A 68 -1.81 13.28 3.34
C ASN A 68 -0.57 12.39 3.56
N GLU A 69 0.15 12.56 4.67
CA GLU A 69 1.28 11.69 5.02
C GLU A 69 0.85 10.23 5.22
N PHE A 70 -0.26 10.00 5.92
CA PHE A 70 -0.81 8.66 6.09
C PHE A 70 -1.17 8.04 4.74
N THR A 71 -1.92 8.77 3.91
CA THR A 71 -2.33 8.35 2.56
C THR A 71 -1.11 8.02 1.68
N GLN A 72 -0.05 8.82 1.74
CA GLN A 72 1.17 8.58 0.98
C GLN A 72 1.87 7.28 1.41
N LYS A 73 2.00 7.04 2.72
CA LYS A 73 2.57 5.78 3.24
C LYS A 73 1.71 4.58 2.85
N GLN A 74 0.39 4.70 2.95
CA GLN A 74 -0.58 3.69 2.55
C GLN A 74 -0.42 3.33 1.07
N ASN A 75 -0.39 4.34 0.19
CA ASN A 75 -0.22 4.14 -1.26
C ASN A 75 1.13 3.52 -1.62
N ALA A 76 2.21 3.90 -0.92
CA ALA A 76 3.53 3.30 -1.11
C ALA A 76 3.51 1.80 -0.81
N ILE A 77 2.90 1.40 0.32
CA ILE A 77 2.76 -0.02 0.69
C ILE A 77 1.90 -0.77 -0.33
N GLN A 78 0.79 -0.17 -0.77
CA GLN A 78 -0.08 -0.77 -1.76
C GLN A 78 0.65 -1.02 -3.09
N SER A 79 1.47 -0.06 -3.53
CA SER A 79 2.31 -0.20 -4.72
C SER A 79 3.30 -1.37 -4.59
N GLU A 80 3.95 -1.51 -3.43
CA GLU A 80 4.87 -2.63 -3.19
C GLU A 80 4.16 -3.98 -3.19
N ILE A 81 2.98 -4.06 -2.57
CA ILE A 81 2.12 -5.26 -2.57
C ILE A 81 1.73 -5.64 -3.99
N VAL A 82 1.24 -4.68 -4.78
CA VAL A 82 0.85 -4.89 -6.18
C VAL A 82 2.05 -5.33 -7.00
N GLY A 83 3.23 -4.75 -6.79
CA GLY A 83 4.46 -5.14 -7.46
C GLY A 83 4.89 -6.58 -7.18
N VAL A 84 4.71 -7.06 -5.94
CA VAL A 84 5.00 -8.45 -5.58
C VAL A 84 3.96 -9.40 -6.18
N ARG A 85 2.67 -9.09 -6.05
CA ARG A 85 1.58 -9.91 -6.61
C ARG A 85 1.66 -9.99 -8.13
N GLY A 86 1.89 -8.87 -8.82
CA GLY A 86 1.97 -8.82 -10.27
C GLY A 86 3.07 -9.70 -10.86
N LYS A 87 4.20 -9.88 -10.14
CA LYS A 87 5.23 -10.85 -10.53
C LYS A 87 4.78 -12.30 -10.33
N LEU A 88 4.06 -12.60 -9.26
CA LEU A 88 3.56 -13.94 -8.97
C LEU A 88 2.41 -14.35 -9.90
N ASP A 89 1.60 -13.40 -10.34
CA ASP A 89 0.47 -13.59 -11.26
C ASP A 89 0.88 -13.68 -12.74
N MET A 90 2.18 -13.66 -13.06
CA MET A 90 2.66 -13.86 -14.43
C MET A 90 2.18 -15.20 -15.00
N GLN A 91 1.67 -15.17 -16.23
CA GLN A 91 1.30 -16.38 -16.96
C GLN A 91 2.56 -17.19 -17.28
N VAL A 92 2.42 -18.51 -17.22
CA VAL A 92 3.49 -19.46 -17.47
C VAL A 92 3.26 -20.07 -18.84
N GLU A 93 4.25 -19.94 -19.72
CA GLU A 93 4.23 -20.54 -21.07
C GLU A 93 5.30 -21.63 -21.22
N SER A 94 6.32 -21.61 -20.36
CA SER A 94 7.46 -22.53 -20.42
C SER A 94 7.89 -23.05 -19.05
N ILE A 95 8.69 -24.12 -19.05
CA ILE A 95 9.30 -24.65 -17.82
C ILE A 95 10.25 -23.63 -17.19
N ASP A 96 10.94 -22.84 -18.01
CA ASP A 96 11.84 -21.78 -17.53
C ASP A 96 11.07 -20.71 -16.74
N ASP A 97 9.85 -20.36 -17.18
CA ASP A 97 8.97 -19.44 -16.44
C ASP A 97 8.56 -20.03 -15.09
N VAL A 98 8.24 -21.32 -15.04
CA VAL A 98 7.93 -22.01 -13.78
C VAL A 98 9.11 -21.96 -12.82
N ILE A 99 10.30 -22.29 -13.31
CA ILE A 99 11.53 -22.28 -12.50
C ILE A 99 11.77 -20.87 -11.96
N MET A 100 11.68 -19.85 -12.82
CA MET A 100 11.85 -18.44 -12.44
C MET A 100 10.89 -18.02 -11.33
N LEU A 101 9.60 -18.38 -11.43
CA LEU A 101 8.60 -18.02 -10.44
C LEU A 101 8.76 -18.80 -9.13
N LEU A 102 9.15 -20.07 -9.18
CA LEU A 102 9.48 -20.86 -7.99
C LEU A 102 10.71 -20.27 -7.27
N ASP A 103 11.76 -19.92 -8.00
CA ASP A 103 12.96 -19.26 -7.45
C ASP A 103 12.58 -17.90 -6.83
N TYR A 104 11.67 -17.15 -7.46
CA TYR A 104 11.16 -15.91 -6.90
C TYR A 104 10.39 -16.16 -5.59
N ILE A 105 9.50 -17.16 -5.52
CA ILE A 105 8.81 -17.55 -4.29
C ILE A 105 9.81 -17.95 -3.19
N GLU A 106 10.87 -18.70 -3.52
CA GLU A 106 11.90 -19.04 -2.54
C GLU A 106 12.66 -17.82 -2.05
N SER A 107 12.94 -16.85 -2.93
CA SER A 107 13.56 -15.58 -2.55
C SER A 107 12.69 -14.78 -1.57
N LEU A 108 11.37 -14.83 -1.75
CA LEU A 108 10.36 -14.21 -0.88
C LEU A 108 10.21 -14.90 0.48
N ASN A 109 10.86 -16.05 0.73
CA ASN A 109 10.85 -16.74 2.01
C ASN A 109 12.16 -16.58 2.82
N LYS A 110 13.22 -15.96 2.25
CA LYS A 110 14.52 -15.76 2.92
C LYS A 110 14.54 -14.54 3.85
N GLN A 111 15.31 -14.54 4.94
CA GLN A 111 15.20 -13.51 6.01
C GLN A 111 15.43 -12.04 5.60
N ASP A 112 16.10 -11.75 4.49
CA ASP A 112 16.25 -10.40 3.91
C ASP A 112 15.42 -10.29 2.63
N ASN A 113 14.10 -10.27 2.78
CA ASN A 113 13.21 -10.22 1.63
C ASN A 113 12.17 -9.10 1.71
N LYS A 114 11.61 -8.84 0.54
CA LYS A 114 10.60 -7.82 0.31
C LYS A 114 9.33 -7.96 1.17
N ILE A 115 8.98 -9.17 1.64
CA ILE A 115 7.84 -9.38 2.57
C ILE A 115 8.18 -8.80 3.95
N VAL A 116 9.41 -9.00 4.43
CA VAL A 116 9.85 -8.45 5.72
C VAL A 116 9.81 -6.92 5.66
N ASP A 117 10.31 -6.33 4.57
CA ASP A 117 10.27 -4.87 4.35
C ASP A 117 8.83 -4.36 4.34
N ILE A 118 7.95 -4.97 3.54
CA ILE A 118 6.53 -4.60 3.49
C ILE A 118 5.87 -4.72 4.88
N LYS A 119 6.20 -5.78 5.63
CA LYS A 119 5.68 -5.96 6.99
C LYS A 119 6.15 -4.83 7.93
N LEU A 120 7.41 -4.43 7.87
CA LEU A 120 7.91 -3.31 8.66
C LEU A 120 7.20 -1.99 8.29
N MET A 121 6.96 -1.76 7.00
CA MET A 121 6.19 -0.60 6.55
C MET A 121 4.74 -0.65 7.07
N ILE A 122 4.10 -1.82 7.08
CA ILE A 122 2.75 -2.01 7.64
C ILE A 122 2.74 -1.73 9.15
N ASP A 123 3.75 -2.22 9.89
CA ASP A 123 3.87 -1.96 11.33
C ASP A 123 4.07 -0.46 11.62
N GLU A 124 4.81 0.26 10.77
CA GLU A 124 4.94 1.71 10.84
C GLU A 124 3.64 2.44 10.51
N LEU A 125 2.92 2.00 9.46
CA LEU A 125 1.61 2.54 9.11
C LEU A 125 0.60 2.35 10.25
N ALA A 126 0.64 1.20 10.95
CA ALA A 126 -0.21 0.94 12.10
C ALA A 126 0.05 1.92 13.25
N LYS A 127 1.32 2.20 13.57
CA LYS A 127 1.67 3.24 14.57
C LYS A 127 1.17 4.61 14.14
N ARG A 128 1.24 4.93 12.85
CA ARG A 128 0.68 6.19 12.34
C ARG A 128 -0.84 6.22 12.48
N MET A 129 -1.54 5.11 12.24
CA MET A 129 -2.99 5.02 12.49
C MET A 129 -3.31 5.28 13.97
N ASP A 130 -2.58 4.66 14.90
CA ASP A 130 -2.75 4.90 16.34
C ASP A 130 -2.58 6.39 16.70
N TYR A 131 -1.61 7.06 16.06
CA TYR A 131 -1.44 8.51 16.19
C TYR A 131 -2.65 9.28 15.64
N VAL A 132 -3.14 8.94 14.45
CA VAL A 132 -4.28 9.62 13.82
C VAL A 132 -5.55 9.48 14.66
N GLU A 133 -5.82 8.28 15.17
CA GLU A 133 -6.90 8.03 16.12
C GLU A 133 -6.69 8.82 17.41
N GLY A 134 -5.44 8.92 17.87
CA GLY A 134 -5.03 9.71 19.04
C GLY A 134 -5.26 11.22 18.91
N VAL A 135 -5.21 11.78 17.70
CA VAL A 135 -5.62 13.17 17.40
C VAL A 135 -7.10 13.28 17.00
N LYS A 136 -7.88 12.21 17.13
CA LYS A 136 -9.34 12.18 16.85
C LYS A 136 -9.69 12.62 15.43
N LEU A 137 -8.83 12.36 14.46
CA LEU A 137 -9.11 12.63 13.06
C LEU A 137 -9.87 11.43 12.46
N LEU A 138 -10.96 11.70 11.74
CA LEU A 138 -11.80 10.68 11.15
C LEU A 138 -11.38 10.44 9.70
N PHE A 139 -11.10 9.19 9.35
CA PHE A 139 -10.91 8.80 7.96
C PHE A 139 -12.24 8.47 7.29
N PRO A 140 -12.36 8.71 5.96
CA PRO A 140 -13.41 8.10 5.16
C PRO A 140 -13.38 6.57 5.31
N ASN A 141 -14.56 5.94 5.35
CA ASN A 141 -14.69 4.49 5.54
C ASN A 141 -13.85 3.69 4.53
N GLU A 142 -13.85 4.10 3.27
CA GLU A 142 -13.10 3.44 2.19
C GLU A 142 -11.61 3.34 2.52
N GLN A 143 -11.00 4.45 2.93
CA GLN A 143 -9.59 4.51 3.27
C GLN A 143 -9.24 3.66 4.51
N TYR A 144 -10.15 3.61 5.48
CA TYR A 144 -10.00 2.75 6.64
C TYR A 144 -10.07 1.27 6.27
N PHE A 145 -10.98 0.88 5.36
CA PHE A 145 -11.04 -0.49 4.86
C PHE A 145 -9.77 -0.88 4.12
N GLU A 146 -9.25 -0.03 3.24
CA GLU A 146 -7.97 -0.26 2.56
C GLU A 146 -6.82 -0.47 3.56
N PHE A 147 -6.77 0.32 4.63
CA PHE A 147 -5.79 0.12 5.71
C PHE A 147 -5.95 -1.27 6.37
N LEU A 148 -7.17 -1.70 6.66
CA LEU A 148 -7.43 -3.02 7.24
C LEU A 148 -7.02 -4.16 6.29
N GLU A 149 -7.22 -4.00 4.99
CA GLU A 149 -6.77 -4.98 3.99
C GLU A 149 -5.24 -5.06 3.96
N ILE A 150 -4.56 -3.92 3.92
CA ILE A 150 -3.10 -3.84 4.00
C ILE A 150 -2.58 -4.49 5.28
N ARG A 151 -3.20 -4.19 6.43
CA ARG A 151 -2.81 -4.77 7.73
C ARG A 151 -2.99 -6.29 7.77
N ASN A 152 -4.02 -6.82 7.11
CA ASN A 152 -4.28 -8.25 7.03
C ASN A 152 -3.44 -8.96 5.95
N TRP A 153 -2.78 -8.21 5.06
CA TRP A 153 -2.02 -8.74 3.93
C TRP A 153 -0.98 -9.80 4.32
N PRO A 154 -0.14 -9.64 5.36
CA PRO A 154 0.87 -10.66 5.68
C PRO A 154 0.28 -12.04 5.96
N ARG A 155 -0.93 -12.09 6.51
CA ARG A 155 -1.65 -13.34 6.80
C ARG A 155 -2.21 -13.95 5.53
N THR A 156 -2.90 -13.16 4.71
CA THR A 156 -3.54 -13.67 3.48
C THR A 156 -2.51 -14.00 2.40
N PHE A 157 -1.41 -13.26 2.35
CA PHE A 157 -0.35 -13.43 1.37
C PHE A 157 0.45 -14.72 1.57
N LYS A 158 0.68 -15.14 2.83
CA LYS A 158 1.33 -16.42 3.12
C LYS A 158 0.55 -17.60 2.51
N GLN A 159 -0.78 -17.59 2.66
CA GLN A 159 -1.64 -18.62 2.06
C GLN A 159 -1.57 -18.57 0.53
N TYR A 160 -1.66 -17.37 -0.04
CA TYR A 160 -1.56 -17.16 -1.48
C TYR A 160 -0.23 -17.67 -2.08
N ILE A 161 0.91 -17.44 -1.44
CA ILE A 161 2.20 -17.98 -1.89
C ILE A 161 2.19 -19.51 -1.94
N GLU A 162 1.68 -20.16 -0.90
CA GLU A 162 1.64 -21.62 -0.83
C GLU A 162 0.72 -22.20 -1.91
N ASP A 163 -0.42 -21.56 -2.17
CA ASP A 163 -1.35 -21.99 -3.20
C ASP A 163 -0.77 -21.78 -4.60
N ARG A 164 -0.14 -20.63 -4.85
CA ARG A 164 0.54 -20.34 -6.12
C ARG A 164 1.72 -21.29 -6.36
N ARG A 165 2.48 -21.64 -5.33
CA ARG A 165 3.57 -22.63 -5.43
C ARG A 165 3.05 -23.99 -5.86
N LYS A 166 1.93 -24.46 -5.30
CA LYS A 166 1.29 -25.73 -5.69
C LYS A 166 0.82 -25.69 -7.13
N GLU A 167 0.22 -24.58 -7.55
CA GLU A 167 -0.24 -24.38 -8.92
C GLU A 167 0.93 -24.46 -9.93
N LEU A 168 2.03 -23.76 -9.65
CA LEU A 168 3.24 -23.79 -10.48
C LEU A 168 3.86 -25.19 -10.58
N LEU A 169 3.87 -25.94 -9.48
CA LEU A 169 4.35 -27.33 -9.48
C LEU A 169 3.45 -28.25 -10.32
N ALA A 170 2.13 -28.04 -10.31
CA ALA A 170 1.23 -28.79 -11.18
C ALA A 170 1.44 -28.43 -12.66
N GLN A 171 1.59 -27.13 -12.98
CA GLN A 171 1.88 -26.67 -14.34
C GLN A 171 3.21 -27.22 -14.86
N LYS A 172 4.23 -27.31 -14.00
CA LYS A 172 5.51 -27.97 -14.32
C LYS A 172 5.28 -29.39 -14.82
N ASP A 173 4.52 -30.19 -14.07
CA ASP A 173 4.28 -31.59 -14.40
C ASP A 173 3.51 -31.75 -15.72
N ASP A 174 2.55 -30.86 -15.99
CA ASP A 174 1.79 -30.88 -17.24
C ASP A 174 2.63 -30.44 -18.44
N LEU A 175 3.45 -29.39 -18.31
CA LEU A 175 4.41 -28.97 -19.34
C LEU A 175 5.44 -30.09 -19.67
N TYR A 176 5.92 -30.83 -18.67
CA TYR A 176 6.79 -31.98 -18.92
C TYR A 176 6.11 -33.08 -19.74
N LYS A 177 4.81 -33.34 -19.51
CA LYS A 177 4.06 -34.32 -20.30
C LYS A 177 3.88 -33.85 -21.74
N GLU A 178 3.54 -32.57 -21.93
CA GLU A 178 3.40 -31.98 -23.28
C GLU A 178 4.73 -32.04 -24.04
N MET A 179 5.83 -31.60 -23.43
CA MET A 179 7.15 -31.69 -24.04
C MET A 179 7.55 -33.13 -24.37
N SER A 180 7.26 -34.08 -23.49
CA SER A 180 7.56 -35.50 -23.75
C SER A 180 6.80 -36.03 -24.97
N LYS A 181 5.53 -35.65 -25.10
CA LYS A 181 4.71 -35.99 -26.26
C LYS A 181 5.24 -35.35 -27.54
N GLU A 182 5.62 -34.07 -27.50
CA GLU A 182 6.22 -33.38 -28.65
C GLU A 182 7.53 -34.04 -29.09
N ILE A 183 8.37 -34.45 -28.13
CA ILE A 183 9.61 -35.18 -28.41
C ILE A 183 9.31 -36.49 -29.13
N GLU A 184 8.34 -37.27 -28.66
CA GLU A 184 7.92 -38.51 -29.32
C GLU A 184 7.41 -38.25 -30.75
N GLU A 185 6.58 -37.23 -30.96
CA GLU A 185 6.10 -36.84 -32.29
C GLU A 185 7.23 -36.43 -33.24
N VAL A 186 8.26 -35.73 -32.72
CA VAL A 186 9.46 -35.38 -33.49
C VAL A 186 10.25 -36.63 -33.87
N PHE A 187 10.42 -37.59 -32.94
CA PHE A 187 11.11 -38.85 -33.25
C PHE A 187 10.39 -39.66 -34.32
N GLU A 188 9.06 -39.74 -34.28
CA GLU A 188 8.26 -40.41 -35.32
C GLU A 188 8.39 -39.71 -36.68
N LYS A 189 8.37 -38.36 -36.72
CA LYS A 189 8.62 -37.61 -37.97
C LYS A 189 10.02 -37.87 -38.53
N ILE A 190 11.06 -37.86 -37.67
CA ILE A 190 12.44 -38.17 -38.08
C ILE A 190 12.53 -39.58 -38.65
N LYS A 191 11.87 -40.55 -38.03
CA LYS A 191 11.83 -41.93 -38.53
C LYS A 191 11.17 -42.00 -39.90
N GLY A 192 10.01 -41.37 -40.09
CA GLY A 192 9.35 -41.27 -41.40
C GLY A 192 10.25 -40.64 -42.47
N PHE A 193 10.96 -39.55 -42.14
CA PHE A 193 11.92 -38.95 -43.07
C PHE A 193 13.08 -39.89 -43.43
N LYS A 194 13.60 -40.65 -42.47
CA LYS A 194 14.66 -41.65 -42.74
C LYS A 194 14.18 -42.77 -43.67
N GLU A 195 12.96 -43.24 -43.48
CA GLU A 195 12.33 -44.24 -44.35
C GLU A 195 12.16 -43.70 -45.78
N THR A 196 11.65 -42.47 -45.94
CA THR A 196 11.51 -41.82 -47.25
C THR A 196 12.85 -41.65 -47.96
N ILE A 197 13.91 -41.23 -47.25
CA ILE A 197 15.25 -41.08 -47.83
C ILE A 197 15.79 -42.43 -48.31
N ALA A 198 15.59 -43.50 -47.52
CA ALA A 198 16.03 -44.84 -47.90
C ALA A 198 15.33 -45.35 -49.16
N GLU A 199 14.02 -45.10 -49.31
CA GLU A 199 13.27 -45.46 -50.52
C GLU A 199 13.76 -44.70 -51.76
N VAL A 200 14.05 -43.40 -51.62
CA VAL A 200 14.53 -42.57 -52.74
C VAL A 200 15.95 -42.94 -53.16
N MET A 201 16.81 -43.40 -52.24
CA MET A 201 18.19 -43.83 -52.58
C MET A 201 18.28 -45.25 -53.14
N LEU A 202 17.22 -46.05 -53.06
CA LEU A 202 17.15 -47.41 -53.62
C LEU A 202 16.54 -47.44 -55.05
N GLN A 203 16.06 -46.31 -55.56
CA GLN A 203 15.66 -46.11 -56.96
C GLN A 203 16.81 -45.56 -57.80
#